data_AF-A0AAV4M4W6-F1
#
_entry.id   AF-A0AAV4M4W6-F1
#
_cell.length_a   1.000
_cell.length_b   1.000
_cell.length_c   1.000
_cell.angle_alpha   90.00
_cell.angle_beta   90.00
_cell.angle_gamma   90.00
#
_symmetry.space_group_name_H-M   'P 1'
#
loop_
_entity.id
_entity.type
_entity.pdbx_description
1 polymer ?
#
loop_
_entity_poly.entity_id
_entity_poly.type
_entity_poly.pdbx_seq_one_letter_code
_entity_poly.pdbx_strand_id
1 'polypeptide(L)'
;MSIKLAEYLLPKILVGPNASSKNELRNFLKCLLMVGIKAPRQICTGCCHFLNTVLPPFTIEPPNKVIFLNSSGESVHCAALGNPRPSISWVLADGTAVTDLPGLRLSLANGTLLFLPFMAESYRQDIHASTYRCIASNLVGKISSRDIRVRAEYGK
;
A
#
# COMPACT_ATOMS: atom_id res chain seq x y z
N MET A 1 -11.37 -38.83 23.46
CA MET A 1 -10.10 -38.09 23.25
C MET A 1 -10.38 -37.03 22.21
N SER A 2 -10.60 -35.81 22.68
CA SER A 2 -11.06 -34.66 21.89
C SER A 2 -9.86 -33.98 21.24
N ILE A 3 -9.91 -33.72 19.93
CA ILE A 3 -9.04 -32.73 19.29
C ILE A 3 -9.93 -31.81 18.46
N LYS A 4 -10.31 -30.69 19.09
CA LYS A 4 -10.68 -29.45 18.39
C LYS A 4 -9.38 -28.80 17.90
N LEU A 5 -9.24 -28.59 16.61
CA LEU A 5 -8.34 -27.61 15.96
C LEU A 5 -8.85 -27.45 14.52
N ALA A 6 -8.94 -26.29 13.90
CA ALA A 6 -8.95 -24.90 14.30
C ALA A 6 -9.52 -24.21 13.05
N GLU A 7 -10.53 -23.35 13.21
CA GLU A 7 -10.97 -22.45 12.13
C GLU A 7 -9.81 -21.50 11.82
N TYR A 8 -8.93 -21.89 10.89
CA TYR A 8 -8.05 -20.96 10.22
C TYR A 8 -8.86 -20.29 9.13
N LEU A 9 -9.31 -19.09 9.48
CA LEU A 9 -9.87 -18.07 8.62
C LEU A 9 -9.24 -18.11 7.22
N LEU A 10 -10.00 -18.62 6.26
CA LEU A 10 -9.75 -18.44 4.85
C LEU A 10 -9.61 -16.93 4.59
N PRO A 11 -8.49 -16.44 4.02
CA PRO A 11 -8.51 -15.15 3.39
C PRO A 11 -9.53 -15.25 2.26
N LYS A 12 -10.63 -14.49 2.38
CA LYS A 12 -11.54 -14.21 1.26
C LYS A 12 -10.72 -13.50 0.18
N ILE A 13 -10.00 -14.27 -0.65
CA ILE A 13 -9.46 -13.77 -1.89
C ILE A 13 -10.67 -13.61 -2.80
N LEU A 14 -11.11 -12.36 -2.88
CA LEU A 14 -12.06 -11.89 -3.88
C LEU A 14 -11.46 -12.16 -5.25
N VAL A 15 -11.77 -13.34 -5.79
CA VAL A 15 -11.90 -13.51 -7.23
C VAL A 15 -12.96 -12.49 -7.64
N GLY A 16 -12.54 -11.41 -8.30
CA GLY A 16 -13.47 -10.47 -8.92
C GLY A 16 -14.41 -11.23 -9.87
N PRO A 17 -15.63 -10.74 -10.14
CA PRO A 17 -16.70 -11.49 -10.79
C PRO A 17 -16.48 -11.79 -12.29
N ASN A 18 -15.23 -11.83 -12.77
CA ASN A 18 -14.89 -12.00 -14.18
C ASN A 18 -13.86 -13.11 -14.44
N ALA A 19 -13.98 -14.24 -13.75
CA ALA A 19 -13.30 -15.49 -14.12
C ALA A 19 -13.99 -16.13 -15.34
N SER A 20 -13.93 -15.47 -16.50
CA SER A 20 -14.58 -15.95 -17.74
C SER A 20 -13.66 -16.86 -18.56
N SER A 21 -13.08 -17.88 -17.92
CA SER A 21 -12.35 -18.90 -18.66
C SER A 21 -12.51 -20.25 -17.98
N LYS A 22 -13.05 -21.22 -18.72
CA LYS A 22 -13.07 -22.66 -18.34
C LYS A 22 -11.67 -23.20 -18.01
N ASN A 23 -10.59 -22.47 -18.33
CA ASN A 23 -9.22 -22.82 -17.95
C ASN A 23 -8.90 -22.49 -16.49
N GLU A 24 -9.46 -21.43 -15.91
CA GLU A 24 -9.17 -21.03 -14.51
C GLU A 24 -9.76 -22.03 -13.51
N LEU A 25 -11.01 -22.45 -13.70
CA LEU A 25 -11.64 -23.51 -12.90
C LEU A 25 -10.94 -24.87 -13.05
N ARG A 26 -10.45 -25.18 -14.26
CA ARG A 26 -9.69 -26.41 -14.53
C ARG A 26 -8.31 -26.38 -13.88
N ASN A 27 -7.66 -25.22 -13.86
CA ASN A 27 -6.36 -25.03 -13.20
C ASN A 27 -6.50 -25.04 -11.68
N PHE A 28 -7.58 -24.47 -11.13
CA PHE A 28 -7.90 -24.54 -9.71
C PHE A 28 -8.18 -25.99 -9.25
N LEU A 29 -8.96 -26.76 -10.02
CA LEU A 29 -9.18 -28.19 -9.75
C LEU A 29 -7.89 -29.02 -9.85
N LYS A 30 -7.02 -28.70 -10.82
CA LYS A 30 -5.72 -29.35 -10.96
C LYS A 30 -4.81 -29.07 -9.75
N CYS A 31 -4.75 -27.83 -9.26
CA CYS A 31 -3.99 -27.50 -8.05
C CYS A 31 -4.51 -28.24 -6.80
N LEU A 32 -5.84 -28.35 -6.63
CA LEU A 32 -6.43 -29.05 -5.50
C LEU A 32 -6.07 -30.56 -5.48
N LEU A 33 -5.96 -31.17 -6.66
CA LEU A 33 -5.58 -32.59 -6.80
C LEU A 33 -4.08 -32.86 -6.57
N MET A 34 -3.23 -31.83 -6.63
CA MET A 34 -1.76 -31.95 -6.47
C MET A 34 -1.31 -31.94 -4.99
N VAL A 35 -2.21 -31.71 -4.03
CA VAL A 35 -1.88 -31.68 -2.59
C VAL A 35 -1.60 -33.09 -2.01
N GLY A 36 -1.79 -34.18 -2.78
CA GLY A 36 -1.75 -35.55 -2.23
C GLY A 36 -0.92 -36.59 -2.97
N ILE A 37 -0.22 -36.27 -4.06
CA ILE A 37 0.51 -37.28 -4.86
C ILE A 37 1.99 -36.95 -4.92
N LYS A 38 2.84 -37.82 -4.39
CA LYS A 38 4.30 -37.78 -4.61
C LYS A 38 4.56 -37.93 -6.11
N ALA A 39 4.87 -36.84 -6.79
CA ALA A 39 5.15 -36.86 -8.22
C ALA A 39 6.49 -37.58 -8.50
N PRO A 40 6.57 -38.45 -9.53
CA PRO A 40 7.83 -38.98 -10.02
C PRO A 40 8.69 -37.86 -10.63
N ARG A 41 10.01 -38.08 -10.66
CA ARG A 41 11.08 -37.09 -10.84
C ARG A 41 11.12 -36.28 -12.15
N GLN A 42 10.12 -36.33 -13.00
CA GLN A 42 10.01 -35.51 -14.21
C GLN A 42 8.51 -35.30 -14.53
N ILE A 43 8.15 -34.08 -14.95
CA ILE A 43 6.77 -33.54 -15.15
C ILE A 43 6.26 -32.73 -13.93
N CYS A 44 6.99 -31.66 -13.63
CA CYS A 44 6.43 -30.42 -13.05
C CYS A 44 7.07 -29.21 -13.77
N THR A 45 7.14 -29.24 -15.10
CA THR A 45 7.65 -28.12 -15.91
C THR A 45 6.58 -27.07 -16.23
N GLY A 46 5.38 -27.14 -15.62
CA GLY A 46 4.21 -26.36 -16.03
C GLY A 46 3.33 -25.78 -14.92
N CYS A 47 3.81 -25.67 -13.68
CA CYS A 47 3.11 -24.86 -12.65
C CYS A 47 4.02 -24.19 -11.62
N CYS A 48 5.35 -24.20 -11.80
CA CYS A 48 6.22 -23.21 -11.17
C CYS A 48 6.35 -22.03 -12.14
N HIS A 49 5.26 -21.30 -12.39
CA HIS A 49 5.47 -19.89 -12.70
C HIS A 49 6.13 -19.32 -11.45
N PHE A 50 7.44 -19.06 -11.53
CA PHE A 50 8.09 -18.09 -10.69
C PHE A 50 7.32 -16.79 -10.88
N LEU A 51 6.27 -16.59 -10.10
CA LEU A 51 5.72 -15.27 -9.90
C LEU A 51 6.88 -14.52 -9.27
N ASN A 52 7.61 -13.74 -10.07
CA ASN A 52 8.72 -12.91 -9.62
C ASN A 52 8.15 -11.74 -8.82
N THR A 53 7.42 -12.05 -7.76
CA THR A 53 6.65 -11.10 -6.98
C THR A 53 7.48 -10.67 -5.78
N VAL A 54 7.66 -9.37 -5.65
CA VAL A 54 8.53 -8.76 -4.65
C VAL A 54 7.67 -7.81 -3.84
N LEU A 55 7.71 -7.95 -2.50
CA LEU A 55 7.12 -6.96 -1.58
C LEU A 55 7.65 -5.57 -1.91
N PRO A 56 6.96 -4.48 -1.55
CA PRO A 56 7.36 -3.18 -2.04
C PRO A 56 8.29 -2.41 -1.07
N PRO A 57 9.62 -2.63 -0.99
CA PRO A 57 10.47 -1.87 -0.09
C PRO A 57 10.50 -0.39 -0.49
N PHE A 58 10.57 0.48 0.52
CA PHE A 58 10.79 1.90 0.27
C PHE A 58 12.18 2.13 -0.33
N THR A 59 12.21 2.86 -1.44
CA THR A 59 13.45 3.45 -1.98
C THR A 59 13.60 4.89 -1.52
N ILE A 60 12.48 5.58 -1.27
CA ILE A 60 12.44 6.89 -0.64
C ILE A 60 11.40 6.80 0.48
N GLU A 61 11.89 6.81 1.71
CA GLU A 61 11.07 6.94 2.90
C GLU A 61 11.07 8.42 3.34
N PRO A 62 9.90 9.01 3.63
CA PRO A 62 9.82 10.37 4.17
C PRO A 62 10.57 10.55 5.51
N PRO A 63 11.01 11.78 5.83
CA PRO A 63 11.55 12.08 7.15
C PRO A 63 10.46 11.97 8.23
N ASN A 64 10.85 11.70 9.48
CA ASN A 64 9.92 11.58 10.61
C ASN A 64 9.34 12.92 11.09
N LYS A 65 9.87 14.04 10.59
CA LYS A 65 9.46 15.40 10.94
C LYS A 65 9.56 16.31 9.72
N VAL A 66 8.52 17.08 9.47
CA VAL A 66 8.43 18.06 8.38
C VAL A 66 7.92 19.36 8.97
N ILE A 67 8.73 20.42 8.91
CA ILE A 67 8.33 21.78 9.28
C ILE A 67 8.43 22.64 8.03
N PHE A 68 7.39 23.40 7.73
CA PHE A 68 7.35 24.23 6.54
C PHE A 68 6.63 25.56 6.76
N LEU A 69 6.89 26.54 5.90
CA LEU A 69 6.25 27.85 5.98
C LEU A 69 4.92 27.86 5.23
N ASN A 70 3.93 28.57 5.77
CA ASN A 70 2.63 28.76 5.13
C ASN A 70 2.75 29.47 3.77
N SER A 71 3.78 30.29 3.56
CA SER A 71 4.02 31.02 2.31
C SER A 71 4.63 30.15 1.20
N SER A 72 5.40 29.12 1.54
CA SER A 72 6.08 28.26 0.56
C SER A 72 5.39 26.91 0.34
N GLY A 73 4.65 26.40 1.32
CA GLY A 73 4.19 25.02 1.30
C GLY A 73 5.36 24.03 1.45
N GLU A 74 5.11 22.75 1.13
CA GLU A 74 6.10 21.67 1.22
C GLU A 74 5.75 20.45 0.37
N SER A 75 6.77 19.71 -0.07
CA SER A 75 6.63 18.46 -0.83
C SER A 75 7.21 17.28 -0.05
N VAL A 76 6.38 16.32 0.35
CA VAL A 76 6.85 15.11 1.04
C VAL A 76 6.83 13.94 0.07
N HIS A 77 8.02 13.46 -0.31
CA HIS A 77 8.17 12.40 -1.29
C HIS A 77 8.21 11.02 -0.66
N CYS A 78 7.51 10.06 -1.26
CA CYS A 78 7.58 8.65 -0.92
C CYS A 78 7.65 7.80 -2.20
N ALA A 79 8.57 6.83 -2.22
CA ALA A 79 8.71 5.91 -3.33
C ALA A 79 9.06 4.50 -2.84
N ALA A 80 8.53 3.52 -3.55
CA ALA A 80 8.84 2.11 -3.34
C ALA A 80 9.07 1.42 -4.68
N LEU A 81 9.94 0.43 -4.68
CA LEU A 81 10.05 -0.53 -5.77
C LEU A 81 9.33 -1.80 -5.39
N GLY A 82 9.02 -2.66 -6.35
CA GLY A 82 8.35 -3.92 -6.11
C GLY A 82 7.87 -4.52 -7.43
N ASN A 83 7.50 -5.79 -7.41
CA ASN A 83 6.92 -6.44 -8.56
C ASN A 83 5.64 -7.17 -8.15
N PRO A 84 4.45 -6.81 -8.68
CA PRO A 84 4.18 -5.67 -9.56
C PRO A 84 4.56 -4.32 -8.93
N ARG A 85 4.77 -3.29 -9.77
CA ARG A 85 5.10 -1.93 -9.33
C ARG A 85 4.08 -1.46 -8.29
N PRO A 86 4.51 -1.01 -7.09
CA PRO A 86 3.58 -0.60 -6.06
C PRO A 86 2.90 0.73 -6.37
N SER A 87 1.67 0.88 -5.88
CA SER A 87 1.02 2.17 -5.71
C SER A 87 1.41 2.79 -4.38
N ILE A 88 1.50 4.12 -4.37
CA ILE A 88 1.76 4.90 -3.16
C ILE A 88 0.46 5.61 -2.76
N SER A 89 0.12 5.54 -1.48
CA SER A 89 -0.99 6.29 -0.89
C SER A 89 -0.60 6.82 0.49
N TRP A 90 -1.41 7.74 1.00
CA TRP A 90 -1.15 8.42 2.27
C TRP A 90 -2.29 8.16 3.26
N VAL A 91 -1.94 8.01 4.53
CA VAL A 91 -2.90 7.85 5.63
C VAL A 91 -2.52 8.75 6.80
N LEU A 92 -3.50 9.10 7.61
CA LEU A 92 -3.32 9.75 8.91
C LEU A 92 -2.88 8.73 9.97
N ALA A 93 -2.50 9.21 11.15
CA ALA A 93 -2.08 8.35 12.27
C ALA A 93 -3.14 7.33 12.68
N ASP A 94 -4.43 7.67 12.58
CA ASP A 94 -5.57 6.78 12.86
C ASP A 94 -5.85 5.76 11.73
N GLY A 95 -5.12 5.84 10.61
CA GLY A 95 -5.31 4.99 9.43
C GLY A 95 -6.32 5.55 8.42
N THR A 96 -6.93 6.71 8.68
CA THR A 96 -7.84 7.37 7.75
C THR A 96 -7.10 7.72 6.46
N ALA A 97 -7.69 7.38 5.32
CA ALA A 97 -7.11 7.67 4.02
C ALA A 97 -7.03 9.18 3.78
N VAL A 98 -5.87 9.65 3.34
CA VAL A 98 -5.67 11.04 2.94
C VAL A 98 -6.31 11.26 1.58
N THR A 99 -7.23 12.21 1.52
CA THR A 99 -7.84 12.70 0.28
C THR A 99 -7.29 14.06 -0.09
N ASP A 100 -7.45 14.40 -1.36
CA ASP A 100 -7.14 15.72 -1.90
C ASP A 100 -8.09 16.76 -1.32
N LEU A 101 -7.51 17.87 -0.86
CA LEU A 101 -8.19 19.06 -0.39
C LEU A 101 -7.69 20.22 -1.25
N PRO A 102 -8.44 20.58 -2.32
CA PRO A 102 -8.05 21.65 -3.23
C PRO A 102 -7.66 22.92 -2.47
N GLY A 103 -6.50 23.48 -2.82
CA GLY A 103 -5.97 24.69 -2.19
C GLY A 103 -5.16 24.45 -0.91
N LEU A 104 -5.14 23.25 -0.33
CA LEU A 104 -4.40 22.97 0.91
C LEU A 104 -3.45 21.78 0.79
N ARG A 105 -3.93 20.63 0.29
CA ARG A 105 -3.15 19.39 0.27
C ARG A 105 -3.54 18.51 -0.91
N LEU A 106 -2.56 18.00 -1.65
CA LEU A 106 -2.76 17.10 -2.79
C LEU A 106 -1.88 15.85 -2.65
N SER A 107 -2.46 14.67 -2.88
CA SER A 107 -1.76 13.39 -2.97
C SER A 107 -1.50 13.06 -4.44
N LEU A 108 -0.29 13.35 -4.91
CA LEU A 108 0.09 13.18 -6.31
C LEU A 108 0.35 11.72 -6.67
N ALA A 109 0.04 11.34 -7.92
CA ALA A 109 0.23 9.99 -8.43
C ALA A 109 1.70 9.51 -8.44
N ASN A 110 2.66 10.43 -8.36
CA ASN A 110 4.08 10.11 -8.23
C ASN A 110 4.50 9.72 -6.80
N GLY A 111 3.56 9.67 -5.85
CA GLY A 111 3.82 9.35 -4.45
C GLY A 111 4.19 10.56 -3.58
N THR A 112 4.05 11.78 -4.09
CA THR A 112 4.30 13.01 -3.32
C THR A 112 3.05 13.51 -2.62
N LEU A 113 3.14 13.81 -1.33
CA LEU A 113 2.14 14.59 -0.61
C LEU A 113 2.55 16.06 -0.65
N LEU A 114 1.79 16.86 -1.40
CA LEU A 114 2.02 18.28 -1.59
C LEU A 114 1.16 19.07 -0.62
N PHE A 115 1.79 19.90 0.20
CA PHE A 115 1.16 20.95 1.00
C PHE A 115 1.31 22.27 0.25
N LEU A 116 0.19 22.90 -0.09
CA LEU A 116 0.18 24.15 -0.85
C LEU A 116 0.40 25.34 0.10
N PRO A 117 0.92 26.47 -0.40
CA PRO A 117 0.87 27.73 0.33
C PRO A 117 -0.55 28.09 0.74
N PHE A 118 -0.71 28.64 1.95
CA PHE A 118 -2.03 28.94 2.52
C PHE A 118 -2.01 30.22 3.38
N MET A 119 -3.16 30.87 3.46
CA MET A 119 -3.37 32.05 4.31
C MET A 119 -3.71 31.63 5.76
N ALA A 120 -3.48 32.52 6.73
CA ALA A 120 -3.67 32.20 8.14
C ALA A 120 -5.09 31.69 8.47
N GLU A 121 -6.10 32.21 7.79
CA GLU A 121 -7.51 31.85 7.95
C GLU A 121 -7.82 30.44 7.43
N SER A 122 -6.97 29.92 6.53
CA SER A 122 -7.08 28.57 5.97
C SER A 122 -6.30 27.54 6.78
N TYR A 123 -5.66 27.95 7.88
CA TYR A 123 -4.97 27.03 8.78
C TYR A 123 -5.94 26.01 9.35
N ARG A 124 -5.47 24.76 9.36
CA ARG A 124 -6.25 23.58 9.74
C ARG A 124 -5.36 22.61 10.46
N GLN A 125 -5.65 22.32 11.73
CA GLN A 125 -4.81 21.47 12.56
C GLN A 125 -4.73 20.04 12.02
N ASP A 126 -5.84 19.51 11.49
CA ASP A 126 -5.93 18.17 10.90
C ASP A 126 -5.09 18.00 9.61
N ILE A 127 -4.67 19.11 9.00
CA ILE A 127 -3.82 19.13 7.80
C ILE A 127 -2.39 19.56 8.14
N HIS A 128 -2.25 20.73 8.77
CA HIS A 128 -1.00 21.46 8.95
C HIS A 128 -0.28 21.15 10.26
N ALA A 129 -0.92 20.41 11.19
CA ALA A 129 -0.32 19.98 12.46
C ALA A 129 -0.77 18.56 12.79
N SER A 130 -0.47 17.64 11.87
CA SER A 130 -0.96 16.27 11.87
C SER A 130 0.16 15.27 11.59
N THR A 131 -0.11 14.00 11.89
CA THR A 131 0.84 12.91 11.65
C THR A 131 0.38 12.05 10.49
N TYR A 132 1.27 11.88 9.51
CA TYR A 132 1.02 11.16 8.27
C TYR A 132 1.88 9.90 8.21
N ARG A 133 1.43 8.94 7.40
CA ARG A 133 2.21 7.78 6.98
C ARG A 133 2.03 7.54 5.49
N CYS A 134 3.11 7.15 4.84
CA CYS A 134 3.09 6.67 3.47
C CYS A 134 2.85 5.16 3.46
N ILE A 135 1.96 4.70 2.59
CA ILE A 135 1.66 3.29 2.35
C ILE A 135 2.11 2.93 0.94
N ALA A 136 2.99 1.93 0.83
CA ALA A 136 3.33 1.31 -0.44
C ALA A 136 2.60 -0.03 -0.55
N SER A 137 1.87 -0.24 -1.64
CA SER A 137 0.99 -1.39 -1.82
C SER A 137 1.18 -2.03 -3.18
N ASN A 138 1.33 -3.35 -3.21
CA ASN A 138 1.18 -4.14 -4.43
C ASN A 138 0.39 -5.43 -4.15
N LEU A 139 0.29 -6.31 -5.13
CA LEU A 139 -0.41 -7.60 -5.01
C LEU A 139 0.22 -8.55 -3.98
N VAL A 140 1.48 -8.34 -3.60
CA VAL A 140 2.20 -9.16 -2.61
C VAL A 140 1.87 -8.71 -1.20
N GLY A 141 1.73 -7.40 -0.99
CA GLY A 141 1.41 -6.86 0.32
C GLY A 141 1.48 -5.34 0.38
N LYS A 142 1.39 -4.85 1.62
CA LYS A 142 1.43 -3.43 1.96
C LYS A 142 2.49 -3.20 3.04
N ILE A 143 3.27 -2.15 2.89
CA ILE A 143 4.15 -1.65 3.94
C ILE A 143 3.82 -0.19 4.28
N SER A 144 4.11 0.21 5.51
CA SER A 144 3.89 1.55 6.02
C SER A 144 5.23 2.18 6.38
N SER A 145 5.42 3.46 6.07
CA SER A 145 6.54 4.24 6.57
C SER A 145 6.42 4.45 8.07
N ARG A 146 7.48 5.02 8.66
CA ARG A 146 7.44 5.66 9.97
C ARG A 146 6.45 6.84 10.00
N ASP A 147 6.08 7.24 11.21
CA ASP A 147 5.26 8.43 11.46
C ASP A 147 5.98 9.71 11.03
N ILE A 148 5.26 10.54 10.28
CA ILE A 148 5.73 11.80 9.73
C ILE A 148 4.98 12.92 10.43
N ARG A 149 5.63 13.58 11.38
CA ARG A 149 5.04 14.70 12.12
C ARG A 149 5.16 15.97 11.29
N VAL A 150 4.05 16.42 10.73
CA VAL A 150 3.98 17.63 9.92
C VAL A 150 3.56 18.81 10.79
N ARG A 151 4.24 19.94 10.65
CA ARG A 151 3.88 21.20 11.30
C ARG A 151 4.12 22.39 10.38
N ALA A 152 3.10 23.18 10.10
CA ALA A 152 3.27 24.46 9.42
C ALA A 152 3.64 25.57 10.42
N GLU A 153 4.47 26.50 9.95
CA GLU A 153 4.89 27.71 10.66
C GLU A 153 4.57 28.95 9.80
N TYR A 154 4.42 30.09 10.45
CA TYR A 154 4.20 31.35 9.75
C TYR A 154 5.53 31.94 9.29
N GLY A 155 5.62 32.28 8.00
CA GLY A 155 6.72 33.12 7.52
C GLY A 155 6.68 34.46 8.22
N LYS A 156 7.80 34.87 8.82
CA LYS A 156 7.96 36.22 9.39
C LYS A 156 8.03 37.27 8.30
#